data_AF-A0A660ZMN3-F1
#
_entry.id   AF-A0A660ZMN3-F1
#
_cell.length_a   1.000
_cell.length_b   1.000
_cell.length_c   1.000
_cell.angle_alpha   90.00
_cell.angle_beta   90.00
_cell.angle_gamma   90.00
#
_symmetry.space_group_name_H-M   'P 1'
#
loop_
_entity.id
_entity.type
_entity.pdbx_description
1 polymer ?
#
loop_
_entity_poly.entity_id
_entity_poly.type
_entity_poly.pdbx_seq_one_letter_code
_entity_poly.pdbx_strand_id
1 'polypeptide(L)'
;MPEREKFVVYPYSPSVEGELFGWIKKYTKKDSVIMTLHYLSPQILTYTGRPTNLNDFFESVKVREKARRLLESLYAGEDRLYDFCRSEQSDYLLVSIAIVCNPTKDSPLYQAGLLNIPQGSAAFKLIFAPERLNYFRLVYENEMYRLYRVGASSVSTGWPRSPLFYERKLLWKLDGDLREFYNYIMRIYALTARAKRLVALGQRREAEETLVEALRMYYFYPAWKMLDSLYREDGRFKDRDRLADFAYPYDPNRVDVSVAEIESKIRNGEREKAEKILDRTLALRLGRSDRNRLERLKDEIEHMR
;
A
#
# COMPACT_ATOMS: atom_id res chain seq x y z
N MET A 1 1.07 20.51 -1.46
CA MET A 1 1.28 19.12 -1.92
C MET A 1 -0.10 18.54 -2.19
N PRO A 2 -0.34 17.91 -3.35
CA PRO A 2 -1.63 17.27 -3.57
C PRO A 2 -1.90 16.22 -2.49
N GLU A 3 -3.19 16.03 -2.18
CA GLU A 3 -3.64 14.83 -1.48
C GLU A 3 -3.18 13.61 -2.28
N ARG A 4 -2.64 12.62 -1.58
CA ARG A 4 -1.83 11.51 -2.09
C ARG A 4 -2.64 10.63 -3.07
N GLU A 5 -2.10 10.36 -4.27
CA GLU A 5 -2.93 9.99 -5.44
C GLU A 5 -3.11 8.48 -5.68
N LYS A 6 -2.18 7.58 -5.31
CA LYS A 6 -2.27 6.12 -5.62
C LYS A 6 -1.51 5.25 -4.60
N PHE A 7 -2.02 4.03 -4.34
CA PHE A 7 -1.56 3.17 -3.23
C PHE A 7 -1.48 1.66 -3.54
N VAL A 8 -2.32 1.14 -4.44
CA VAL A 8 -2.25 -0.27 -4.87
C VAL A 8 -2.19 -0.29 -6.40
N VAL A 9 -1.00 -0.57 -6.89
CA VAL A 9 -0.55 -0.47 -8.26
C VAL A 9 -0.45 -1.89 -8.85
N TYR A 10 -0.18 -2.93 -8.05
CA TYR A 10 -0.22 -4.34 -8.44
C TYR A 10 -1.58 -4.98 -8.05
N PRO A 11 -2.16 -5.84 -8.91
CA PRO A 11 -1.67 -6.34 -10.19
C PRO A 11 -2.03 -5.44 -11.40
N TYR A 12 -2.32 -4.16 -11.20
CA TYR A 12 -2.91 -3.28 -12.21
C TYR A 12 -1.92 -2.47 -13.06
N SER A 13 -0.65 -2.37 -12.66
CA SER A 13 0.39 -1.58 -13.32
C SER A 13 1.55 -2.45 -13.77
N PRO A 14 2.17 -2.09 -14.90
CA PRO A 14 3.30 -2.82 -15.46
C PRO A 14 4.61 -2.63 -14.67
N SER A 15 4.76 -1.57 -13.88
CA SER A 15 5.99 -1.33 -13.10
C SER A 15 5.73 -0.54 -11.83
N VAL A 16 6.05 -1.16 -10.69
CA VAL A 16 5.94 -0.54 -9.36
C VAL A 16 6.98 0.59 -9.21
N GLU A 17 8.19 0.38 -9.73
CA GLU A 17 9.28 1.37 -9.77
C GLU A 17 8.95 2.54 -10.70
N GLY A 18 8.40 2.28 -11.89
CA GLY A 18 8.05 3.32 -12.85
C GLY A 18 7.06 4.34 -12.30
N GLU A 19 6.06 3.87 -11.54
CA GLU A 19 5.08 4.75 -10.87
C GLU A 19 5.74 5.56 -9.75
N LEU A 20 6.65 4.96 -8.97
CA LEU A 20 7.45 5.69 -7.98
C LEU A 20 8.30 6.80 -8.66
N PHE A 21 9.01 6.49 -9.73
CA PHE A 21 9.86 7.45 -10.43
C PHE A 21 9.05 8.56 -11.08
N GLY A 22 7.91 8.22 -11.69
CA GLY A 22 6.96 9.20 -12.23
C GLY A 22 6.44 10.15 -11.15
N TRP A 23 6.10 9.62 -9.97
CA TRP A 23 5.66 10.43 -8.83
C TRP A 23 6.77 11.35 -8.33
N ILE A 24 7.98 10.83 -8.08
CA ILE A 24 9.14 11.65 -7.67
C ILE A 24 9.37 12.76 -8.69
N LYS A 25 9.36 12.42 -9.99
CA LYS A 25 9.61 13.38 -11.06
C LYS A 25 8.59 14.52 -11.10
N LYS A 26 7.33 14.22 -10.81
CA LYS A 26 6.22 15.18 -10.84
C LYS A 26 6.12 16.04 -9.58
N TYR A 27 6.47 15.50 -8.41
CA TYR A 27 6.08 16.09 -7.13
C TYR A 27 7.24 16.49 -6.20
N THR A 28 8.51 16.20 -6.53
CA THR A 28 9.68 16.70 -5.80
C THR A 28 10.41 17.78 -6.60
N LYS A 29 11.12 18.69 -5.91
CA LYS A 29 11.98 19.67 -6.57
C LYS A 29 13.17 18.96 -7.23
N LYS A 30 13.80 19.62 -8.21
CA LYS A 30 14.92 19.04 -8.96
C LYS A 30 16.18 18.87 -8.11
N ASP A 31 16.38 19.76 -7.16
CA ASP A 31 17.49 19.79 -6.20
C ASP A 31 17.23 18.95 -4.96
N SER A 32 16.04 18.35 -4.81
CA SER A 32 15.72 17.53 -3.64
C SER A 32 16.58 16.27 -3.56
N VAL A 33 17.24 16.10 -2.42
CA VAL A 33 18.14 14.97 -2.16
C VAL A 33 17.36 13.81 -1.55
N ILE A 34 17.49 12.62 -2.15
CA ILE A 34 16.80 11.40 -1.71
C ILE A 34 17.79 10.43 -1.08
N MET A 35 17.63 10.17 0.21
CA MET A 35 18.31 9.07 0.90
C MET A 35 17.60 7.76 0.60
N THR A 36 18.36 6.72 0.27
CA THR A 36 17.86 5.35 0.06
C THR A 36 19.01 4.37 0.19
N LEU A 37 18.69 3.07 0.20
CA LEU A 37 19.70 2.02 0.08
C LEU A 37 20.37 2.03 -1.30
N HIS A 38 21.64 1.66 -1.31
CA HIS A 38 22.56 1.78 -2.44
C HIS A 38 22.00 1.23 -3.77
N TYR A 39 21.26 0.12 -3.75
CA TYR A 39 20.74 -0.51 -4.96
C TYR A 39 19.60 0.28 -5.66
N LEU A 40 18.92 1.19 -4.95
CA LEU A 40 17.90 2.07 -5.54
C LEU A 40 18.46 3.41 -5.99
N SER A 41 19.57 3.85 -5.39
CA SER A 41 20.11 5.19 -5.65
C SER A 41 20.45 5.47 -7.12
N PRO A 42 21.13 4.57 -7.87
CA PRO A 42 21.42 4.81 -9.29
C PRO A 42 20.15 4.92 -10.14
N GLN A 43 19.12 4.16 -9.79
CA GLN A 43 17.85 4.17 -10.51
C GLN A 43 17.12 5.49 -10.31
N ILE A 44 17.07 6.00 -9.07
CA ILE A 44 16.49 7.32 -8.77
C ILE A 44 17.22 8.41 -9.55
N LEU A 45 18.56 8.43 -9.49
CA LEU A 45 19.35 9.42 -10.20
C LEU A 45 19.10 9.36 -11.71
N THR A 46 19.15 8.16 -12.30
CA THR A 46 18.98 7.95 -13.74
C THR A 46 17.59 8.33 -14.22
N TYR A 47 16.52 7.83 -13.58
CA TYR A 47 15.16 7.95 -14.10
C TYR A 47 14.44 9.21 -13.65
N THR A 48 14.89 9.82 -12.54
CA THR A 48 14.28 11.05 -12.02
C THR A 48 15.22 12.25 -12.15
N GLY A 49 16.54 12.08 -12.21
CA GLY A 49 17.48 13.19 -12.16
C GLY A 49 17.60 13.86 -10.78
N ARG A 50 17.15 13.18 -9.70
CA ARG A 50 17.24 13.69 -8.33
C ARG A 50 18.55 13.25 -7.69
N PRO A 51 19.26 14.14 -6.99
CA PRO A 51 20.44 13.76 -6.23
C PRO A 51 20.14 12.66 -5.20
N THR A 52 21.11 11.76 -5.01
CA THR A 52 21.06 10.71 -4.00
C THR A 52 22.33 10.72 -3.15
N ASN A 53 22.21 10.36 -1.87
CA ASN A 53 23.31 10.46 -0.90
C ASN A 53 24.24 9.26 -0.83
N LEU A 54 23.81 8.16 -1.44
CA LEU A 54 24.54 6.90 -1.49
C LEU A 54 24.57 6.45 -2.95
N ASN A 55 25.67 5.83 -3.39
CA ASN A 55 25.74 5.16 -4.68
C ASN A 55 25.98 3.65 -4.45
N ASP A 56 25.95 2.87 -5.52
CA ASP A 56 26.22 1.43 -5.52
C ASP A 56 27.72 1.08 -5.69
N PHE A 57 28.59 2.09 -5.80
CA PHE A 57 30.03 1.92 -5.94
C PHE A 57 30.74 1.95 -4.58
N PHE A 58 30.99 0.76 -4.03
CA PHE A 58 31.64 0.58 -2.73
C PHE A 58 33.17 0.66 -2.76
N GLU A 59 33.77 1.36 -3.73
CA GLU A 59 35.22 1.41 -3.91
C GLU A 59 35.92 2.18 -2.78
N SER A 60 35.29 3.26 -2.29
CA SER A 60 35.87 4.07 -1.21
C SER A 60 35.42 3.63 0.18
N VAL A 61 36.34 3.72 1.16
CA VAL A 61 36.04 3.49 2.58
C VAL A 61 34.90 4.39 3.06
N LYS A 62 34.88 5.65 2.62
CA LYS A 62 33.86 6.63 3.01
C LYS A 62 32.44 6.21 2.60
N VAL A 63 32.27 5.67 1.39
CA VAL A 63 30.95 5.20 0.91
C VAL A 63 30.51 3.95 1.66
N ARG A 64 31.42 2.98 1.88
CA ARG A 64 31.13 1.79 2.69
C ARG A 64 30.70 2.15 4.11
N GLU A 65 31.41 3.09 4.72
CA GLU A 65 31.11 3.59 6.06
C GLU A 65 29.76 4.33 6.11
N LYS A 66 29.44 5.12 5.08
CA LYS A 66 28.12 5.75 4.98
C LYS A 66 27.00 4.72 4.86
N ALA A 67 27.17 3.68 4.05
CA ALA A 67 26.19 2.60 3.93
C ALA A 67 25.99 1.83 5.24
N ARG A 68 27.09 1.52 5.95
CA ARG A 68 27.04 0.91 7.29
C ARG A 68 26.26 1.77 8.27
N ARG A 69 26.57 3.07 8.35
CA ARG A 69 25.87 4.05 9.21
C ARG A 69 24.39 4.17 8.88
N LEU A 70 24.02 4.16 7.59
CA LEU A 70 22.61 4.13 7.18
C LEU A 70 21.90 2.89 7.73
N LEU A 71 22.46 1.69 7.51
CA LEU A 71 21.88 0.44 8.00
C LEU A 71 21.73 0.44 9.52
N GLU A 72 22.76 0.86 10.25
CA GLU A 72 22.70 0.98 11.72
C GLU A 72 21.63 1.95 12.18
N SER A 73 21.49 3.09 11.49
CA SER A 73 20.47 4.07 11.81
C SER A 73 19.05 3.58 11.52
N LEU A 74 18.85 2.81 10.44
CA LEU A 74 17.56 2.20 10.09
C LEU A 74 17.08 1.24 11.17
N TYR A 75 17.97 0.42 11.73
CA TYR A 75 17.61 -0.57 12.74
C TYR A 75 17.75 -0.06 14.19
N ALA A 76 18.20 1.18 14.38
CA ALA A 76 18.15 1.87 15.66
C ALA A 76 16.82 2.63 15.83
N GLY A 77 16.75 3.56 16.79
CA GLY A 77 15.58 4.42 17.00
C GLY A 77 15.40 5.50 15.92
N GLU A 78 14.20 6.06 15.85
CA GLU A 78 13.83 7.09 14.88
C GLU A 78 14.74 8.32 14.93
N ASP A 79 15.12 8.79 16.14
CA ASP A 79 15.99 9.95 16.32
C ASP A 79 17.35 9.75 15.62
N ARG A 80 17.95 8.56 15.75
CA ARG A 80 19.25 8.25 15.11
C ARG A 80 19.16 8.24 13.59
N LEU A 81 18.07 7.71 13.03
CA LEU A 81 17.83 7.76 11.58
C LEU A 81 17.63 9.21 11.12
N TYR A 82 16.89 10.01 11.89
CA TYR A 82 16.68 11.41 11.58
C TYR A 82 17.98 12.21 11.61
N ASP A 83 18.81 12.04 12.64
CA ASP A 83 20.13 12.67 12.74
C ASP A 83 21.03 12.28 11.56
N PHE A 84 21.02 11.01 11.16
CA PHE A 84 21.73 10.54 9.98
C PHE A 84 21.25 11.27 8.71
N CYS A 85 19.94 11.26 8.43
CA CYS A 85 19.37 11.95 7.27
C CYS A 85 19.68 13.45 7.26
N ARG A 86 19.66 14.13 8.42
CA ARG A 86 20.04 15.54 8.54
C ARG A 86 21.52 15.76 8.26
N SER A 87 22.39 14.93 8.82
CA SER A 87 23.84 15.05 8.60
C SER A 87 24.22 14.88 7.13
N GLU A 88 23.43 14.09 6.40
CA GLU A 88 23.56 13.87 4.96
C GLU A 88 22.67 14.83 4.13
N GLN A 89 22.06 15.86 4.73
CA GLN A 89 21.23 16.86 4.05
C GLN A 89 20.11 16.25 3.17
N SER A 90 19.45 15.21 3.65
CA SER A 90 18.41 14.50 2.90
C SER A 90 17.05 15.20 3.05
N ASP A 91 16.40 15.52 1.94
CA ASP A 91 15.02 16.05 1.93
C ASP A 91 13.98 14.92 2.06
N TYR A 92 14.30 13.76 1.49
CA TYR A 92 13.44 12.60 1.46
C TYR A 92 14.20 11.33 1.86
N LEU A 93 13.46 10.38 2.43
CA LEU A 93 13.90 9.02 2.69
C LEU A 93 13.00 8.05 1.92
N LEU A 94 13.57 7.32 0.97
CA LEU A 94 12.91 6.21 0.29
C LEU A 94 13.30 4.91 0.98
N VAL A 95 12.29 4.10 1.30
CA VAL A 95 12.49 2.74 1.79
C VAL A 95 11.71 1.75 0.93
N SER A 96 12.28 0.56 0.76
CA SER A 96 11.57 -0.59 0.21
C SER A 96 11.06 -1.48 1.33
N ILE A 97 10.08 -2.34 1.04
CA ILE A 97 9.64 -3.38 1.97
C ILE A 97 10.79 -4.34 2.34
N ALA A 98 11.85 -4.43 1.53
CA ALA A 98 12.97 -5.34 1.75
C ALA A 98 13.75 -5.03 3.04
N ILE A 99 13.65 -3.81 3.58
CA ILE A 99 14.28 -3.47 4.87
C ILE A 99 13.66 -4.22 6.06
N VAL A 100 12.50 -4.86 5.86
CA VAL A 100 11.82 -5.66 6.88
C VAL A 100 11.46 -7.05 6.36
N CYS A 101 10.91 -7.11 5.15
CA CYS A 101 10.21 -8.28 4.64
C CYS A 101 11.08 -9.18 3.75
N ASN A 102 12.37 -8.91 3.58
CA ASN A 102 13.25 -9.78 2.78
C ASN A 102 13.84 -10.90 3.69
N PRO A 103 13.47 -12.17 3.48
CA PRO A 103 13.93 -13.27 4.31
C PRO A 103 15.30 -13.83 3.88
N THR A 104 15.96 -13.26 2.87
CA THR A 104 17.25 -13.78 2.36
C THR A 104 18.44 -13.19 3.12
N LYS A 105 19.61 -13.82 2.92
CA LYS A 105 20.91 -13.31 3.42
C LYS A 105 21.39 -12.04 2.69
N ASP A 106 20.71 -11.66 1.62
CA ASP A 106 20.97 -10.40 0.91
C ASP A 106 20.10 -9.25 1.45
N SER A 107 19.28 -9.51 2.48
CA SER A 107 18.43 -8.49 3.08
C SER A 107 19.27 -7.40 3.74
N PRO A 108 18.80 -6.14 3.71
CA PRO A 108 19.40 -5.07 4.49
C PRO A 108 19.49 -5.40 6.00
N LEU A 109 18.59 -6.25 6.51
CA LEU A 109 18.59 -6.71 7.90
C LEU A 109 19.82 -7.59 8.18
N TYR A 110 20.07 -8.57 7.31
CA TYR A 110 21.24 -9.43 7.41
C TYR A 110 22.54 -8.64 7.21
N GLN A 111 22.56 -7.68 6.27
CA GLN A 111 23.69 -6.78 6.04
C GLN A 111 24.01 -5.92 7.28
N ALA A 112 23.00 -5.61 8.11
CA ALA A 112 23.17 -4.94 9.38
C ALA A 112 23.62 -5.88 10.53
N GLY A 113 23.85 -7.17 10.25
CA GLY A 113 24.22 -8.16 11.24
C GLY A 113 23.07 -8.63 12.14
N LEU A 114 21.83 -8.42 11.71
CA LEU A 114 20.63 -8.75 12.48
C LEU A 114 19.91 -9.97 11.87
N LEU A 115 19.39 -10.82 12.75
CA LEU A 115 18.56 -11.97 12.37
C LEU A 115 17.05 -11.69 12.50
N ASN A 116 16.69 -10.79 13.42
CA ASN A 116 15.31 -10.41 13.69
C ASN A 116 15.20 -8.89 13.70
N ILE A 117 14.07 -8.35 13.23
CA ILE A 117 13.84 -6.92 13.25
C ILE A 117 13.53 -6.42 14.67
N PRO A 118 14.25 -5.43 15.21
CA PRO A 118 13.86 -4.81 16.47
C PRO A 118 12.55 -4.03 16.29
N GLN A 119 11.50 -4.36 17.06
CA GLN A 119 10.18 -3.70 16.91
C GLN A 119 10.21 -2.19 17.22
N GLY A 120 11.16 -1.75 18.06
CA GLY A 120 11.37 -0.34 18.36
C GLY A 120 12.13 0.43 17.27
N SER A 121 12.64 -0.27 16.25
CA SER A 121 13.48 0.33 15.22
C SER A 121 12.73 1.30 14.29
N ALA A 122 13.48 2.22 13.69
CA ALA A 122 12.95 3.12 12.68
C ALA A 122 12.42 2.33 11.47
N ALA A 123 13.14 1.31 11.01
CA ALA A 123 12.73 0.41 9.92
C ALA A 123 11.35 -0.21 10.19
N PHE A 124 11.11 -0.74 11.39
CA PHE A 124 9.81 -1.31 11.76
C PHE A 124 8.70 -0.26 11.72
N LYS A 125 8.94 0.93 12.29
CA LYS A 125 7.95 2.03 12.30
C LYS A 125 7.66 2.55 10.89
N LEU A 126 8.67 2.67 10.02
CA LEU A 126 8.53 3.07 8.62
C LEU A 126 7.69 2.07 7.80
N ILE A 127 7.63 0.79 8.16
CA ILE A 127 6.80 -0.19 7.45
C ILE A 127 5.43 -0.40 8.10
N PHE A 128 5.31 -0.34 9.43
CA PHE A 128 4.08 -0.77 10.10
C PHE A 128 3.38 0.29 10.96
N ALA A 129 3.99 1.47 11.15
CA ALA A 129 3.40 2.53 11.95
C ALA A 129 3.83 3.94 11.48
N PRO A 130 3.67 4.28 10.18
CA PRO A 130 4.08 5.57 9.64
C PRO A 130 3.39 6.76 10.32
N GLU A 131 2.18 6.56 10.85
CA GLU A 131 1.41 7.54 11.61
C GLU A 131 1.96 7.84 13.01
N ARG A 132 2.98 7.10 13.46
CA ARG A 132 3.63 7.29 14.76
C ARG A 132 5.01 7.93 14.65
N LEU A 133 5.42 8.30 13.43
CA LEU A 133 6.71 8.94 13.19
C LEU A 133 6.61 10.45 13.48
N ASN A 134 7.62 10.96 14.18
CA ASN A 134 7.74 12.36 14.60
C ASN A 134 8.54 13.19 13.60
N TYR A 135 9.48 12.58 12.86
CA TYR A 135 10.37 13.30 11.94
C TYR A 135 10.19 12.91 10.48
N PHE A 136 9.38 11.89 10.20
CA PHE A 136 9.17 11.37 8.86
C PHE A 136 7.70 11.39 8.49
N ARG A 137 7.35 12.23 7.51
CA ARG A 137 5.98 12.29 6.98
C ARG A 137 5.91 11.43 5.74
N LEU A 138 5.09 10.39 5.78
CA LEU A 138 4.81 9.56 4.60
C LEU A 138 4.14 10.40 3.50
N VAL A 139 4.69 10.42 2.29
CA VAL A 139 4.17 11.24 1.17
C VAL A 139 3.82 10.41 -0.07
N TYR A 140 4.37 9.20 -0.20
CA TYR A 140 4.05 8.27 -1.29
C TYR A 140 4.20 6.81 -0.81
N GLU A 141 3.35 5.92 -1.32
CA GLU A 141 3.41 4.46 -1.10
C GLU A 141 2.89 3.72 -2.32
N ASN A 142 3.51 2.59 -2.57
CA ASN A 142 2.98 1.51 -3.39
C ASN A 142 3.38 0.17 -2.75
N GLU A 143 3.16 -0.95 -3.45
CA GLU A 143 3.38 -2.31 -2.94
C GLU A 143 4.74 -2.54 -2.32
N MET A 144 5.77 -1.91 -2.87
CA MET A 144 7.16 -2.22 -2.57
C MET A 144 7.89 -1.05 -1.91
N TYR A 145 7.39 0.17 -2.04
CA TYR A 145 8.11 1.37 -1.63
C TYR A 145 7.26 2.35 -0.82
N ARG A 146 7.92 3.02 0.11
CA ARG A 146 7.41 4.21 0.80
C ARG A 146 8.42 5.33 0.72
N LEU A 147 7.93 6.53 0.39
CA LEU A 147 8.73 7.75 0.39
C LEU A 147 8.26 8.65 1.53
N TYR A 148 9.22 9.11 2.32
CA TYR A 148 9.02 9.99 3.45
C TYR A 148 9.67 11.34 3.18
N ARG A 149 9.00 12.42 3.57
CA ARG A 149 9.63 13.73 3.72
C ARG A 149 10.30 13.79 5.09
N VAL A 150 11.57 14.14 5.10
CA VAL A 150 12.40 14.26 6.31
C VAL A 150 12.13 15.59 7.01
N GLY A 151 12.13 15.60 8.34
CA GLY A 151 11.91 16.78 9.17
C GLY A 151 10.47 17.27 9.22
N ALA A 152 9.52 16.43 8.81
CA ALA A 152 8.09 16.73 8.89
C ALA A 152 7.41 15.64 9.70
N SER A 153 6.63 16.03 10.70
CA SER A 153 5.87 15.06 11.50
C SER A 153 4.76 14.42 10.68
N SER A 154 4.43 13.19 11.04
CA SER A 154 3.21 12.57 10.51
C SER A 154 2.00 13.41 10.93
N VAL A 155 1.06 13.56 10.00
CA VAL A 155 -0.27 14.08 10.28
C VAL A 155 -1.18 12.86 10.15
N SER A 156 -2.15 12.67 11.06
CA SER A 156 -3.17 11.64 10.92
C SER A 156 -4.10 11.99 9.74
N THR A 157 -3.60 11.82 8.53
CA THR A 157 -4.45 11.75 7.35
C THR A 157 -5.11 10.38 7.42
N GLY A 158 -6.43 10.32 7.23
CA GLY A 158 -7.12 9.05 7.02
C GLY A 158 -6.55 8.43 5.75
N TRP A 159 -5.50 7.62 5.92
CA TRP A 159 -4.79 7.04 4.80
C TRP A 159 -5.71 6.02 4.14
N PRO A 160 -5.74 5.94 2.80
CA PRO A 160 -6.42 4.85 2.13
C PRO A 160 -5.71 3.52 2.41
N ARG A 161 -6.28 2.44 1.85
CA ARG A 161 -5.80 1.06 1.99
C ARG A 161 -4.30 0.96 1.68
N SER A 162 -3.52 0.47 2.64
CA SER A 162 -2.13 0.11 2.39
C SER A 162 -2.04 -1.28 1.73
N PRO A 163 -1.01 -1.53 0.89
CA PRO A 163 -0.68 -2.88 0.43
C PRO A 163 -0.41 -3.86 1.57
N LEU A 164 -0.55 -5.16 1.30
CA LEU A 164 -0.46 -6.23 2.30
C LEU A 164 0.90 -6.24 3.05
N PHE A 165 1.99 -5.85 2.40
CA PHE A 165 3.31 -5.80 3.04
C PHE A 165 3.42 -4.80 4.19
N TYR A 166 2.45 -3.89 4.33
CA TYR A 166 2.39 -2.95 5.44
C TYR A 166 1.30 -3.32 6.47
N GLU A 167 0.64 -4.47 6.30
CA GLU A 167 -0.43 -4.93 7.20
C GLU A 167 0.14 -5.56 8.47
N ARG A 168 0.36 -4.72 9.49
CA ARG A 168 0.88 -5.16 10.79
C ARG A 168 0.04 -6.28 11.43
N LYS A 169 -1.29 -6.25 11.26
CA LYS A 169 -2.18 -7.29 11.80
C LYS A 169 -1.92 -8.64 11.15
N LEU A 170 -1.63 -8.66 9.85
CA LEU A 170 -1.31 -9.89 9.13
C LEU A 170 0.04 -10.47 9.58
N LEU A 171 1.05 -9.63 9.86
CA LEU A 171 2.30 -10.07 10.45
C LEU A 171 2.07 -10.81 11.78
N TRP A 172 1.25 -10.24 12.67
CA TRP A 172 0.97 -10.85 13.98
C TRP A 172 0.01 -12.03 13.93
N LYS A 173 -0.82 -12.15 12.88
CA LYS A 173 -1.60 -13.37 12.61
C LYS A 173 -0.69 -14.58 12.33
N LEU A 174 0.55 -14.32 11.92
CA LEU A 174 1.58 -15.31 11.58
C LEU A 174 2.73 -15.27 12.60
N ASP A 175 2.39 -14.97 13.87
CA ASP A 175 3.31 -14.96 15.03
C ASP A 175 4.55 -14.06 14.89
N GLY A 176 4.53 -13.11 13.94
CA GLY A 176 5.68 -12.25 13.65
C GLY A 176 6.76 -12.92 12.79
N ASP A 177 6.53 -14.11 12.25
CA ASP A 177 7.47 -14.76 11.33
C ASP A 177 7.48 -14.03 9.98
N LEU A 178 8.60 -13.37 9.68
CA LEU A 178 8.77 -12.57 8.46
C LEU A 178 8.77 -13.41 7.18
N ARG A 179 9.25 -14.65 7.25
CA ARG A 179 9.31 -15.55 6.09
C ARG A 179 7.93 -16.07 5.76
N GLU A 180 7.18 -16.52 6.76
CA GLU A 180 5.78 -16.90 6.59
C GLU A 180 4.95 -15.71 6.13
N PHE A 181 5.12 -14.54 6.76
CA PHE A 181 4.46 -13.29 6.34
C PHE A 181 4.70 -12.97 4.86
N TYR A 182 5.96 -12.98 4.43
CA TYR A 182 6.32 -12.74 3.03
C TYR A 182 5.66 -13.77 2.10
N ASN A 183 5.80 -15.06 2.39
CA ASN A 183 5.25 -16.14 1.56
C ASN A 183 3.72 -16.08 1.48
N TYR A 184 3.06 -15.76 2.59
CA TYR A 184 1.62 -15.65 2.68
C TYR A 184 1.08 -14.53 1.78
N ILE A 185 1.72 -13.36 1.82
CA ILE A 185 1.39 -12.22 0.95
C ILE A 185 1.65 -12.56 -0.52
N MET A 186 2.81 -13.15 -0.82
CA MET A 186 3.14 -13.53 -2.18
C MET A 186 2.15 -14.53 -2.77
N ARG A 187 1.62 -15.46 -1.96
CA ARG A 187 0.55 -16.37 -2.38
C ARG A 187 -0.74 -15.61 -2.71
N ILE A 188 -1.17 -14.66 -1.88
CA ILE A 188 -2.37 -13.84 -2.17
C ILE A 188 -2.19 -13.04 -3.46
N TYR A 189 -1.02 -12.43 -3.66
CA TYR A 189 -0.68 -11.71 -4.89
C TYR A 189 -0.67 -12.64 -6.11
N ALA A 190 -0.09 -13.83 -6.00
CA ALA A 190 -0.04 -14.82 -7.07
C ALA A 190 -1.45 -15.31 -7.47
N LEU A 191 -2.30 -15.61 -6.50
CA LEU A 191 -3.70 -15.99 -6.73
C LEU A 191 -4.44 -14.85 -7.44
N THR A 192 -4.33 -13.62 -6.95
CA THR A 192 -5.01 -12.46 -7.57
C THR A 192 -4.51 -12.21 -9.00
N ALA A 193 -3.21 -12.30 -9.24
CA ALA A 193 -2.63 -12.14 -10.57
C ALA A 193 -3.02 -13.29 -11.52
N ARG A 194 -3.12 -14.53 -11.03
CA ARG A 194 -3.62 -15.68 -11.78
C ARG A 194 -5.09 -15.45 -12.17
N ALA A 195 -5.93 -15.06 -11.22
CA ALA A 195 -7.33 -14.78 -11.49
C ALA A 195 -7.49 -13.69 -12.57
N LYS A 196 -6.69 -12.63 -12.53
CA LYS A 196 -6.69 -11.59 -13.57
C LYS A 196 -6.41 -12.18 -14.97
N ARG A 197 -5.45 -13.10 -15.08
CA ARG A 197 -5.16 -13.80 -16.35
C ARG A 197 -6.33 -14.69 -16.78
N LEU A 198 -6.93 -15.44 -15.85
CA LEU A 198 -8.08 -16.29 -16.13
C LEU A 198 -9.29 -15.47 -16.64
N VAL A 199 -9.56 -14.30 -16.05
CA VAL A 199 -10.59 -13.37 -16.56
C VAL A 199 -10.28 -12.94 -18.00
N ALA A 200 -9.02 -12.58 -18.30
CA ALA A 200 -8.63 -12.19 -19.64
C ALA A 200 -8.76 -13.32 -20.68
N LEU A 201 -8.69 -14.58 -20.24
CA LEU A 201 -8.90 -15.78 -21.07
C LEU A 201 -10.38 -16.22 -21.13
N GLY A 202 -11.29 -15.50 -20.48
CA GLY A 202 -12.71 -15.87 -20.40
C GLY A 202 -13.02 -17.03 -19.43
N GLN A 203 -12.03 -17.52 -18.68
CA GLN A 203 -12.18 -18.60 -17.69
C GLN A 203 -12.75 -18.05 -16.37
N ARG A 204 -13.97 -17.48 -16.43
CA ARG A 204 -14.57 -16.73 -15.30
C ARG A 204 -14.76 -17.56 -14.03
N ARG A 205 -15.23 -18.80 -14.14
CA ARG A 205 -15.46 -19.68 -12.99
C ARG A 205 -14.17 -19.98 -12.22
N GLU A 206 -13.10 -20.34 -12.93
CA GLU A 206 -11.79 -20.59 -12.31
C GLU A 206 -11.22 -19.29 -11.69
N ALA A 207 -11.45 -18.14 -12.34
CA ALA A 207 -11.05 -16.85 -11.80
C ALA A 207 -11.77 -16.54 -10.47
N GLU A 208 -13.08 -16.76 -10.41
CA GLU A 208 -13.87 -16.64 -9.18
C GLU A 208 -13.33 -17.54 -8.07
N GLU A 209 -13.14 -18.84 -8.34
CA GLU A 209 -12.62 -19.80 -7.36
C GLU A 209 -11.25 -19.35 -6.81
N THR A 210 -10.38 -18.87 -7.69
CA THR A 210 -9.06 -18.34 -7.34
C THR A 210 -9.14 -17.07 -6.48
N LEU A 211 -10.09 -16.18 -6.76
CA LEU A 211 -10.31 -14.95 -5.97
C LEU A 211 -10.89 -15.25 -4.60
N VAL A 212 -11.84 -16.18 -4.52
CA VAL A 212 -12.39 -16.66 -3.26
C VAL A 212 -11.29 -17.30 -2.40
N GLU A 213 -10.38 -18.09 -3.00
CA GLU A 213 -9.22 -18.61 -2.28
C GLU A 213 -8.34 -17.49 -1.70
N ALA A 214 -8.04 -16.46 -2.50
CA ALA A 214 -7.26 -15.31 -2.02
C ALA A 214 -7.94 -14.60 -0.84
N LEU A 215 -9.25 -14.36 -0.92
CA LEU A 215 -10.02 -13.68 0.14
C LEU A 215 -10.21 -14.54 1.40
N ARG A 216 -10.21 -15.88 1.27
CA ARG A 216 -10.23 -16.81 2.43
C ARG A 216 -8.94 -16.73 3.25
N MET A 217 -7.81 -16.43 2.60
CA MET A 217 -6.54 -16.24 3.31
C MET A 217 -6.57 -14.94 4.14
N TYR A 218 -6.80 -13.83 3.46
CA TYR A 218 -6.91 -12.51 4.08
C TYR A 218 -7.66 -11.56 3.17
N TYR A 219 -8.36 -10.59 3.75
CA TYR A 219 -9.02 -9.56 2.97
C TYR A 219 -8.00 -8.77 2.15
N PHE A 220 -8.15 -8.79 0.83
CA PHE A 220 -7.27 -8.09 -0.10
C PHE A 220 -8.12 -7.35 -1.14
N TYR A 221 -8.09 -6.02 -1.09
CA TYR A 221 -8.98 -5.17 -1.87
C TYR A 221 -8.94 -5.44 -3.39
N PRO A 222 -7.79 -5.60 -4.07
CA PRO A 222 -7.76 -5.99 -5.48
C PRO A 222 -8.50 -7.29 -5.81
N ALA A 223 -8.36 -8.32 -4.96
CA ALA A 223 -9.08 -9.58 -5.15
C ALA A 223 -10.57 -9.37 -4.98
N TRP A 224 -10.98 -8.67 -3.91
CA TRP A 224 -12.36 -8.32 -3.66
C TRP A 224 -12.96 -7.51 -4.82
N LYS A 225 -12.25 -6.50 -5.31
CA LYS A 225 -12.74 -5.61 -6.35
C LYS A 225 -12.92 -6.31 -7.69
N MET A 226 -12.02 -7.23 -8.02
CA MET A 226 -12.14 -8.03 -9.23
C MET A 226 -13.31 -9.02 -9.15
N LEU A 227 -13.53 -9.63 -7.98
CA LEU A 227 -14.67 -10.52 -7.74
C LEU A 227 -16.02 -9.76 -7.77
N ASP A 228 -16.06 -8.56 -7.17
CA ASP A 228 -17.20 -7.62 -7.27
C ASP A 228 -17.54 -7.31 -8.73
N SER A 229 -16.54 -7.03 -9.57
CA SER A 229 -16.76 -6.77 -11.00
C SER A 229 -17.32 -7.99 -11.73
N LEU A 230 -16.77 -9.19 -11.48
CA LEU A 230 -17.28 -10.43 -12.08
C LEU A 230 -18.74 -10.66 -11.73
N TYR A 231 -19.10 -10.56 -10.45
CA TYR A 231 -20.50 -10.72 -10.02
C TYR A 231 -21.42 -9.65 -10.58
N ARG A 232 -20.95 -8.41 -10.73
CA ARG A 232 -21.73 -7.34 -11.36
C ARG A 232 -21.98 -7.62 -12.84
N GLU A 233 -20.95 -8.05 -13.58
CA GLU A 233 -21.04 -8.37 -15.00
C GLU A 233 -21.94 -9.58 -15.27
N ASP A 234 -21.96 -10.56 -14.36
CA ASP A 234 -22.80 -11.76 -14.45
C ASP A 234 -24.22 -11.55 -13.87
N GLY A 235 -24.55 -10.35 -13.37
CA GLY A 235 -25.85 -10.07 -12.74
C GLY A 235 -26.09 -10.80 -11.42
N ARG A 236 -25.04 -11.30 -10.77
CA ARG A 236 -25.07 -12.07 -9.52
C ARG A 236 -25.10 -11.16 -8.29
N PHE A 237 -26.12 -10.30 -8.20
CA PHE A 237 -26.24 -9.29 -7.14
C PHE A 237 -26.35 -9.88 -5.72
N LYS A 238 -26.97 -11.06 -5.57
CA LYS A 238 -27.00 -11.77 -4.27
C LYS A 238 -25.59 -12.18 -3.79
N ASP A 239 -24.70 -12.55 -4.70
CA ASP A 239 -23.32 -12.89 -4.34
C ASP A 239 -22.49 -11.62 -4.08
N ARG A 240 -22.78 -10.51 -4.78
CA ARG A 240 -22.21 -9.19 -4.43
C ARG A 240 -22.57 -8.76 -3.02
N ASP A 241 -23.82 -8.94 -2.59
CA ASP A 241 -24.26 -8.61 -1.22
C ASP A 241 -23.44 -9.38 -0.19
N ARG A 242 -23.34 -10.71 -0.34
CA ARG A 242 -22.54 -11.56 0.55
C ARG A 242 -21.06 -11.15 0.56
N LEU A 243 -20.53 -10.78 -0.60
CA LEU A 243 -19.16 -10.32 -0.74
C LEU A 243 -18.93 -8.95 -0.06
N ALA A 244 -19.92 -8.06 -0.10
CA ALA A 244 -19.90 -6.78 0.59
C ALA A 244 -19.97 -6.97 2.12
N ASP A 245 -20.87 -7.84 2.59
CA ASP A 245 -20.99 -8.21 4.01
C ASP A 245 -19.67 -8.76 4.56
N PHE A 246 -19.02 -9.63 3.80
CA PHE A 246 -17.69 -10.14 4.14
C PHE A 246 -16.65 -9.02 4.23
N ALA A 247 -16.62 -8.10 3.27
CA ALA A 247 -15.57 -7.08 3.18
C ALA A 247 -15.74 -5.92 4.16
N TYR A 248 -16.97 -5.54 4.50
CA TYR A 248 -17.28 -4.36 5.31
C TYR A 248 -16.54 -4.27 6.66
N PRO A 249 -16.40 -5.35 7.46
CA PRO A 249 -15.64 -5.29 8.71
C PRO A 249 -14.12 -5.16 8.51
N TYR A 250 -13.59 -5.57 7.35
CA TYR A 250 -12.14 -5.60 7.09
C TYR A 250 -11.63 -4.41 6.28
N ASP A 251 -12.45 -3.80 5.43
CA ASP A 251 -12.04 -2.69 4.59
C ASP A 251 -11.91 -1.38 5.41
N PRO A 252 -10.71 -0.78 5.53
CA PRO A 252 -10.55 0.50 6.22
C PRO A 252 -11.22 1.65 5.48
N ASN A 253 -11.39 1.55 4.15
CA ASN A 253 -12.14 2.48 3.33
C ASN A 253 -13.48 1.84 2.90
N ARG A 254 -14.42 1.77 3.84
CA ARG A 254 -15.75 1.15 3.67
C ARG A 254 -16.62 1.72 2.55
N VAL A 255 -16.20 2.83 1.92
CA VAL A 255 -16.96 3.51 0.87
C VAL A 255 -17.15 2.62 -0.34
N ASP A 256 -16.09 2.00 -0.88
CA ASP A 256 -16.24 1.18 -2.09
C ASP A 256 -17.14 -0.05 -1.86
N VAL A 257 -17.01 -0.66 -0.68
CA VAL A 257 -17.85 -1.78 -0.26
C VAL A 257 -19.31 -1.34 -0.17
N SER A 258 -19.57 -0.21 0.48
CA SER A 258 -20.92 0.31 0.64
C SER A 258 -21.54 0.73 -0.69
N VAL A 259 -20.75 1.30 -1.62
CA VAL A 259 -21.24 1.60 -2.97
C VAL A 259 -21.62 0.31 -3.71
N ALA A 260 -20.80 -0.73 -3.65
CA ALA A 260 -21.13 -2.01 -4.29
C ALA A 260 -22.43 -2.60 -3.71
N GLU A 261 -22.63 -2.48 -2.40
CA GLU A 261 -23.85 -2.87 -1.69
C GLU A 261 -25.05 -2.04 -2.18
N ILE A 262 -24.95 -0.71 -2.20
CA ILE A 262 -26.01 0.21 -2.67
C ILE A 262 -26.40 -0.11 -4.12
N GLU A 263 -25.43 -0.24 -5.02
CA GLU A 263 -25.68 -0.60 -6.43
C GLU A 263 -26.46 -1.92 -6.54
N SER A 264 -26.13 -2.90 -5.70
CA SER A 264 -26.83 -4.18 -5.65
C SER A 264 -28.29 -4.02 -5.17
N LYS A 265 -28.52 -3.20 -4.13
CA LYS A 265 -29.87 -2.89 -3.62
C LYS A 265 -30.73 -2.16 -4.65
N ILE A 266 -30.17 -1.18 -5.35
CA ILE A 266 -30.86 -0.49 -6.45
C ILE A 266 -31.30 -1.49 -7.52
N ARG A 267 -30.40 -2.39 -7.94
CA ARG A 267 -30.70 -3.40 -8.98
C ARG A 267 -31.75 -4.43 -8.55
N ASN A 268 -31.84 -4.72 -7.26
CA ASN A 268 -32.84 -5.63 -6.71
C ASN A 268 -34.17 -4.93 -6.34
N GLY A 269 -34.32 -3.61 -6.56
CA GLY A 269 -35.51 -2.87 -6.17
C GLY A 269 -35.64 -2.63 -4.66
N GLU A 270 -34.56 -2.84 -3.89
CA GLU A 270 -34.56 -2.75 -2.42
C GLU A 270 -34.27 -1.33 -1.92
N ARG A 271 -35.14 -0.37 -2.28
CA ARG A 271 -34.95 1.07 -2.03
C ARG A 271 -34.61 1.40 -0.57
N GLU A 272 -35.42 0.97 0.39
CA GLU A 272 -35.22 1.27 1.81
C GLU A 272 -33.86 0.78 2.33
N LYS A 273 -33.39 -0.38 1.84
CA LYS A 273 -32.07 -0.91 2.21
C LYS A 273 -30.95 -0.06 1.60
N ALA A 274 -31.11 0.38 0.36
CA ALA A 274 -30.15 1.26 -0.31
C ALA A 274 -29.99 2.60 0.43
N GLU A 275 -31.11 3.23 0.81
CA GLU A 275 -31.14 4.49 1.60
C GLU A 275 -30.40 4.32 2.93
N LYS A 276 -30.70 3.24 3.68
CA LYS A 276 -30.05 2.97 4.96
C LYS A 276 -28.53 2.81 4.84
N ILE A 277 -28.05 2.15 3.78
CA ILE A 277 -26.62 1.99 3.54
C ILE A 277 -25.99 3.33 3.13
N LEU A 278 -26.66 4.11 2.29
CA LEU A 278 -26.23 5.45 1.87
C LEU A 278 -26.02 6.35 3.09
N ASP A 279 -27.01 6.44 3.99
CA ASP A 279 -26.93 7.26 5.21
C ASP A 279 -25.76 6.86 6.10
N ARG A 280 -25.59 5.55 6.32
CA ARG A 280 -24.44 4.99 7.06
C ARG A 280 -23.11 5.39 6.40
N THR A 281 -23.06 5.44 5.08
CA THR A 281 -21.84 5.74 4.32
C THR A 281 -21.53 7.23 4.32
N LEU A 282 -22.54 8.10 4.26
CA LEU A 282 -22.39 9.55 4.34
C LEU A 282 -21.84 10.02 5.70
N ALA A 283 -22.03 9.23 6.76
CA ALA A 283 -21.44 9.46 8.07
C ALA A 283 -19.92 9.20 8.14
N LEU A 284 -19.32 8.59 7.11
CA LEU A 284 -17.87 8.35 7.06
C LEU A 284 -17.10 9.62 6.69
N ARG A 285 -15.78 9.61 6.92
CA ARG A 285 -14.89 10.66 6.42
C ARG A 285 -14.65 10.48 4.92
N LEU A 286 -15.40 11.20 4.11
CA LEU A 286 -15.39 11.09 2.65
C LEU A 286 -14.49 12.12 1.96
N GLY A 287 -13.76 11.68 0.94
CA GLY A 287 -13.12 12.59 -0.02
C GLY A 287 -14.13 13.20 -1.00
N ARG A 288 -13.71 14.22 -1.76
CA ARG A 288 -14.59 14.89 -2.75
C ARG A 288 -15.13 13.92 -3.81
N SER A 289 -14.28 13.02 -4.31
CA SER A 289 -14.68 12.02 -5.32
C SER A 289 -15.73 11.05 -4.78
N ASP A 290 -15.58 10.61 -3.52
CA ASP A 290 -16.51 9.69 -2.88
C ASP A 290 -17.88 10.34 -2.67
N ARG A 291 -17.91 11.60 -2.21
CA ARG A 291 -19.16 12.36 -2.09
C ARG A 291 -19.88 12.46 -3.42
N ASN A 292 -19.19 12.87 -4.49
CA ASN A 292 -19.79 12.96 -5.82
C ASN A 292 -20.34 11.61 -6.32
N ARG A 293 -19.70 10.50 -5.94
CA ARG A 293 -20.18 9.16 -6.29
C ARG A 293 -21.44 8.78 -5.51
N LEU A 294 -21.50 9.12 -4.22
CA LEU A 294 -22.67 8.87 -3.37
C LEU A 294 -23.88 9.74 -3.74
N GLU A 295 -23.66 11.01 -4.11
CA GLU A 295 -24.76 11.88 -4.60
C GLU A 295 -25.42 11.30 -5.86
N ARG A 296 -24.64 10.78 -6.81
CA ARG A 296 -25.21 10.10 -7.98
C ARG A 296 -26.07 8.89 -7.62
N LEU A 297 -25.64 8.12 -6.62
CA LEU A 297 -26.42 6.96 -6.14
C LEU A 297 -27.69 7.41 -5.39
N LYS A 298 -27.63 8.52 -4.67
CA LYS A 298 -28.80 9.13 -4.05
C LYS A 298 -29.85 9.49 -5.10
N ASP A 299 -29.43 10.15 -6.18
CA ASP A 299 -30.31 10.48 -7.30
C ASP A 299 -30.92 9.19 -7.90
N GLU A 300 -30.11 8.14 -8.11
CA GLU A 300 -30.61 6.85 -8.62
C GLU A 300 -31.67 6.23 -7.70
N ILE A 301 -31.45 6.26 -6.38
CA ILE A 301 -32.39 5.73 -5.37
C ILE A 301 -33.70 6.52 -5.37
N GLU A 302 -33.65 7.85 -5.45
CA GLU A 302 -34.84 8.71 -5.47
C GLU A 302 -35.73 8.45 -6.69
N HIS A 303 -35.13 8.05 -7.82
CA HIS A 303 -35.83 7.70 -9.05
C HIS A 303 -36.27 6.23 -9.13
N MET A 304 -35.99 5.41 -8.12
CA MET A 304 -36.57 4.07 -8.00
C MET A 304 -38.06 4.19 -7.72
N ARG A 305 -38.88 3.74 -8.68
CA ARG A 305 -40.33 3.62 -8.56
C ARG A 305 -40.74 2.46 -7.66
#